data_AF-A0AAD0T9H7-F1
#
_entry.id   AF-A0AAD0T9H7-F1
#
_cell.length_a   1.000
_cell.length_b   1.000
_cell.length_c   1.000
_cell.angle_alpha   90.00
_cell.angle_beta   90.00
_cell.angle_gamma   90.00
#
_symmetry.space_group_name_H-M   'P 1'
#
loop_
_entity.id
_entity.type
_entity.pdbx_description
1 polymer ?
#
loop_
_entity_poly.entity_id
_entity_poly.type
_entity_poly.pdbx_seq_one_letter_code
_entity_poly.pdbx_strand_id
1 'polypeptide(L)'
;MTQTNVALNKTVKERVFHALAFEGLAVLLTAPVLSLVLGKSLAHMGALTLMFSTVAMLWNMLFNSLFDRAQQRLGFQRTMPVRIAHAVLFELGLILVLVPLAAWWLSIGLLEAFVLDIGLLLFFLPYTLIFNWAYDTLRARLMEEPAVRPSECSALR
;
A
#
# COMPACT_ATOMS: atom_id res chain seq x y z
N MET A 1 7.34 -29.63 -21.10
CA MET A 1 7.75 -28.79 -19.96
C MET A 1 6.79 -27.61 -19.88
N THR A 2 5.63 -27.81 -19.26
CA THR A 2 4.60 -26.77 -19.13
C THR A 2 4.67 -26.28 -17.69
N GLN A 3 5.63 -25.39 -17.42
CA GLN A 3 5.77 -24.72 -16.13
C GLN A 3 4.54 -23.83 -15.90
N THR A 4 3.63 -24.30 -15.04
CA THR A 4 3.14 -23.55 -13.87
C THR A 4 2.60 -22.13 -14.14
N ASN A 5 1.52 -22.03 -14.92
CA ASN A 5 0.61 -20.87 -14.88
C ASN A 5 -0.32 -20.93 -13.65
N VAL A 6 0.24 -21.15 -12.45
CA VAL A 6 -0.46 -20.91 -11.18
C VAL A 6 -0.01 -19.54 -10.65
N ALA A 7 -0.01 -18.53 -11.53
CA ALA A 7 0.01 -17.16 -11.09
C ALA A 7 -1.38 -16.90 -10.47
N LEU A 8 -1.46 -17.07 -9.15
CA LEU A 8 -2.61 -16.83 -8.29
C LEU A 8 -3.49 -15.72 -8.87
N ASN A 9 -4.57 -16.13 -9.56
CA ASN A 9 -5.51 -15.22 -10.18
C ASN A 9 -6.41 -14.67 -9.06
N LYS A 10 -5.86 -13.76 -8.23
CA LYS A 10 -6.62 -13.03 -7.21
C LYS A 10 -7.80 -12.38 -7.92
N THR A 11 -9.01 -12.85 -7.64
CA THR A 11 -10.23 -12.37 -8.29
C THR A 11 -10.32 -10.87 -8.06
N VAL A 12 -10.80 -10.09 -9.04
CA VAL A 12 -10.96 -8.62 -8.89
C VAL A 12 -11.70 -8.26 -7.60
N LYS A 13 -12.67 -9.11 -7.19
CA LYS A 13 -13.38 -9.02 -5.91
C LYS A 13 -12.47 -9.11 -4.68
N GLU A 14 -11.49 -10.02 -4.66
CA GLU A 14 -10.54 -10.15 -3.54
C GLU A 14 -9.60 -8.94 -3.46
N ARG A 15 -9.20 -8.39 -4.62
CA ARG A 15 -8.34 -7.19 -4.67
C ARG A 15 -9.08 -5.97 -4.14
N VAL A 16 -10.34 -5.80 -4.55
CA VAL A 16 -11.20 -4.71 -4.07
C VAL A 16 -11.48 -4.86 -2.57
N PHE A 17 -11.81 -6.07 -2.10
CA PHE A 17 -12.01 -6.30 -0.66
C PHE A 17 -10.75 -6.02 0.15
N HIS A 18 -9.57 -6.46 -0.33
CA HIS A 18 -8.30 -6.19 0.32
C HIS A 18 -7.98 -4.70 0.38
N ALA A 19 -8.19 -3.97 -0.73
CA ALA A 19 -7.99 -2.52 -0.78
C ALA A 19 -8.94 -1.77 0.17
N LEU A 20 -10.23 -2.11 0.16
CA LEU A 20 -11.23 -1.50 1.04
C LEU A 20 -10.98 -1.82 2.52
N ALA A 21 -10.58 -3.06 2.84
CA ALA A 21 -10.24 -3.45 4.20
C ALA A 21 -8.99 -2.72 4.69
N PHE A 22 -7.96 -2.61 3.83
CA PHE A 22 -6.74 -1.85 4.13
C PHE A 22 -7.07 -0.38 4.38
N GLU A 23 -7.82 0.25 3.48
CA GLU A 23 -8.15 1.67 3.60
C GLU A 23 -9.07 1.95 4.81
N GLY A 24 -10.06 1.09 5.06
CA GLY A 24 -10.93 1.19 6.23
C GLY A 24 -10.19 1.05 7.56
N LEU A 25 -9.29 0.06 7.68
CA LEU A 25 -8.43 -0.11 8.86
C LEU A 25 -7.45 1.04 9.03
N ALA A 26 -6.87 1.53 7.93
CA ALA A 26 -6.00 2.68 7.95
C ALA A 26 -6.71 3.89 8.56
N VAL A 27 -7.91 4.24 8.06
CA VAL A 27 -8.72 5.36 8.59
C VAL A 27 -9.10 5.15 10.06
N LEU A 28 -9.52 3.93 10.43
CA LEU A 28 -9.89 3.61 11.81
C LEU A 28 -8.72 3.75 12.79
N LEU A 29 -7.49 3.52 12.35
CA LEU A 29 -6.30 3.63 13.20
C LEU A 29 -5.69 5.03 13.18
N THR A 30 -5.60 5.68 12.02
CA THR A 30 -4.94 6.99 11.91
C THR A 30 -5.83 8.13 12.36
N ALA A 31 -7.15 8.10 12.13
CA ALA A 31 -8.02 9.19 12.53
C ALA A 31 -8.01 9.44 14.05
N PRO A 32 -8.09 8.42 14.94
CA PRO A 32 -7.97 8.63 16.38
C PRO A 32 -6.59 9.11 16.81
N VAL A 33 -5.51 8.51 16.27
CA VAL A 33 -4.12 8.91 16.60
C VAL A 33 -3.90 10.37 16.24
N LEU A 34 -4.26 10.76 15.02
CA LEU A 34 -4.14 12.12 14.54
C LEU A 34 -5.05 13.10 15.30
N SER A 35 -6.25 12.68 15.69
CA SER A 35 -7.16 13.47 16.53
C SER A 35 -6.58 13.74 17.92
N LEU A 36 -5.94 12.74 18.54
CA LEU A 36 -5.27 12.89 19.83
C LEU A 36 -4.03 13.78 19.75
N VAL A 37 -3.23 13.65 18.69
CA VAL A 37 -2.00 14.42 18.50
C VAL A 37 -2.31 15.88 18.17
N LEU A 38 -3.29 16.14 17.31
CA LEU A 38 -3.59 17.48 16.79
C LEU A 38 -4.78 18.16 17.47
N GLY A 39 -5.46 17.48 18.40
CA GLY A 39 -6.63 18.00 19.13
C GLY A 39 -7.84 18.33 18.24
N LYS A 40 -7.88 17.85 16.99
CA LYS A 40 -8.98 18.11 16.04
C LYS A 40 -10.02 16.99 16.06
N SER A 41 -11.24 17.28 15.59
CA SER A 41 -12.33 16.31 15.60
C SER A 41 -12.04 15.09 14.72
N LEU A 42 -12.54 13.93 15.15
CA LEU A 42 -12.31 12.65 14.47
C LEU A 42 -12.77 12.68 13.01
N ALA A 43 -13.89 13.35 12.72
CA ALA A 43 -14.39 13.51 11.35
C ALA A 43 -13.42 14.30 10.46
N HIS A 44 -12.80 15.35 11.00
CA HIS A 44 -11.82 16.17 10.27
C HIS A 44 -10.54 15.39 9.94
N MET A 45 -10.09 14.55 10.87
CA MET A 45 -8.90 13.70 10.69
C MET A 45 -9.18 12.49 9.81
N GLY A 46 -10.39 11.93 9.89
CA GLY A 46 -10.85 10.88 8.97
C GLY A 46 -10.92 11.39 7.53
N ALA A 47 -11.47 12.59 7.32
CA ALA A 47 -11.49 13.24 6.01
C ALA A 47 -10.07 13.49 5.46
N LEU A 48 -9.15 14.00 6.31
CA LEU A 48 -7.75 14.19 5.91
C LEU A 48 -7.08 12.87 5.50
N THR A 49 -7.31 11.81 6.27
CA THR A 49 -6.74 10.49 6.00
C THR A 49 -7.24 9.94 4.67
N LEU A 50 -8.54 10.06 4.39
CA LEU A 50 -9.15 9.67 3.11
C LEU A 50 -8.62 10.51 1.93
N MET A 51 -8.40 11.81 2.15
CA MET A 51 -7.77 12.67 1.16
C MET A 51 -6.34 12.22 0.86
N PHE A 52 -5.54 11.92 1.88
CA PHE A 52 -4.16 11.46 1.71
C PHE A 52 -4.09 10.10 1.03
N SER A 53 -4.94 9.13 1.40
CA SER A 53 -4.99 7.83 0.73
C SER A 53 -5.32 7.99 -0.75
N THR A 54 -6.31 8.83 -1.07
CA THR A 54 -6.72 9.11 -2.45
C THR A 54 -5.58 9.74 -3.24
N VAL A 55 -4.95 10.78 -2.70
CA VAL A 55 -3.82 11.46 -3.36
C VAL A 55 -2.64 10.50 -3.54
N ALA A 56 -2.29 9.72 -2.52
CA ALA A 56 -1.21 8.74 -2.59
C ALA A 56 -1.49 7.66 -3.64
N MET A 57 -2.72 7.15 -3.74
CA MET A 57 -3.11 6.18 -4.77
C MET A 57 -2.98 6.77 -6.18
N LEU A 58 -3.51 7.98 -6.39
CA LEU A 58 -3.41 8.67 -7.68
C LEU A 58 -1.95 8.97 -8.05
N TRP A 59 -1.15 9.44 -7.08
CA TRP A 59 0.27 9.70 -7.26
C TRP A 59 1.04 8.42 -7.61
N ASN A 60 0.78 7.31 -6.92
CA ASN A 60 1.37 6.01 -7.22
C ASN A 60 1.06 5.55 -8.65
N MET A 61 -0.20 5.66 -9.08
CA MET A 61 -0.58 5.32 -10.46
C MET A 61 0.12 6.23 -11.49
N LEU A 62 0.09 7.55 -11.25
CA LEU A 62 0.70 8.53 -12.15
C LEU A 62 2.21 8.33 -12.26
N PHE A 63 2.91 8.26 -11.12
CA PHE A 63 4.35 8.12 -11.04
C PHE A 63 4.83 6.82 -11.68
N ASN A 64 4.20 5.69 -11.35
CA ASN A 64 4.54 4.40 -11.96
C ASN A 64 4.35 4.46 -13.48
N SER A 65 3.25 5.05 -13.95
CA SER A 65 2.98 5.20 -15.40
C SER A 65 3.99 6.11 -16.10
N LEU A 66 4.44 7.19 -15.46
CA LEU A 66 5.48 8.09 -15.99
C LEU A 66 6.83 7.39 -16.03
N PHE A 67 7.19 6.68 -14.96
CA PHE A 67 8.46 5.98 -14.86
C PHE A 67 8.55 4.81 -15.83
N ASP A 68 7.45 4.05 -16.01
CA ASP A 68 7.37 2.99 -17.00
C ASP A 68 7.56 3.53 -18.42
N ARG A 69 6.92 4.67 -18.76
CA ARG A 69 7.16 5.35 -20.04
C ARG A 69 8.60 5.84 -20.19
N ALA A 70 9.19 6.39 -19.13
CA ALA A 70 10.58 6.83 -19.14
C ALA A 70 11.54 5.65 -19.37
N GLN A 71 11.28 4.52 -18.73
CA GLN A 71 12.04 3.29 -18.93
C GLN A 71 11.92 2.76 -20.35
N GLN A 72 10.71 2.74 -20.93
CA GLN A 72 10.50 2.31 -22.31
C GLN A 72 11.21 3.22 -23.32
N ARG A 73 11.26 4.53 -23.06
CA ARG A 73 11.94 5.50 -23.95
C ARG A 73 13.45 5.49 -23.82
N LEU A 74 13.98 5.35 -22.61
CA LEU A 74 15.42 5.44 -22.33
C LEU A 74 16.12 4.08 -22.31
N GLY A 75 15.38 2.97 -22.26
CA GLY A 75 15.93 1.61 -22.35
C GLY A 75 16.81 1.21 -21.16
N PHE A 76 16.71 1.86 -20.01
CA PHE A 76 17.56 1.54 -18.85
C PHE A 76 17.09 0.26 -18.13
N GLN A 77 18.04 -0.50 -17.59
CA GLN A 77 17.74 -1.66 -16.76
C GLN A 77 17.44 -1.26 -15.31
N ARG A 78 16.51 -1.95 -14.64
CA ARG A 78 16.15 -1.70 -13.23
C ARG A 78 17.20 -2.26 -12.25
N THR A 79 18.41 -1.72 -12.33
CA THR A 79 19.50 -1.96 -11.38
C THR A 79 19.17 -1.38 -10.00
N MET A 80 19.87 -1.79 -8.94
CA MET A 80 19.61 -1.27 -7.59
C MET A 80 19.68 0.27 -7.49
N PRO A 81 20.65 0.96 -8.11
CA PRO A 81 20.67 2.43 -8.10
C PRO A 81 19.39 3.06 -8.70
N VAL A 82 18.86 2.47 -9.77
CA VAL A 82 17.61 2.93 -10.41
C VAL A 82 16.42 2.72 -9.48
N ARG A 83 16.38 1.63 -8.71
CA ARG A 83 15.31 1.36 -7.73
C ARG A 83 15.37 2.33 -6.56
N ILE A 84 16.56 2.65 -6.06
CA ILE A 84 16.75 3.64 -5.00
C ILE A 84 16.32 5.02 -5.52
N ALA A 85 16.81 5.42 -6.69
CA ALA A 85 16.41 6.69 -7.32
C ALA A 85 14.90 6.79 -7.53
N HIS A 86 14.26 5.70 -7.97
CA HIS A 86 12.80 5.61 -8.10
C HIS A 86 12.09 5.83 -6.77
N ALA A 87 12.49 5.11 -5.71
CA ALA A 87 11.89 5.23 -4.39
C ALA A 87 12.05 6.65 -3.82
N VAL A 88 13.26 7.22 -3.92
CA VAL A 88 13.55 8.58 -3.46
C VAL A 88 12.72 9.61 -4.23
N LEU A 89 12.65 9.50 -5.55
CA LEU A 89 11.89 10.43 -6.39
C LEU A 89 10.37 10.30 -6.14
N PHE A 90 9.88 9.09 -5.93
CA PHE A 90 8.49 8.83 -5.57
C PHE A 90 8.12 9.53 -4.26
N GLU A 91 8.94 9.31 -3.23
CA GLU A 91 8.72 9.84 -1.89
C GLU A 91 8.81 11.37 -1.88
N LEU A 92 9.84 11.94 -2.50
CA LEU A 92 9.99 13.39 -2.62
C LEU A 92 8.81 14.04 -3.35
N GLY A 93 8.36 13.44 -4.44
CA GLY A 93 7.20 13.94 -5.17
C GLY A 93 5.90 13.87 -4.34
N LEU A 94 5.74 12.80 -3.55
CA LEU A 94 4.58 12.62 -2.67
C LEU A 94 4.59 13.66 -1.53
N ILE A 95 5.75 13.87 -0.87
CA ILE A 95 5.96 14.91 0.15
C ILE A 95 5.59 16.29 -0.39
N LEU A 96 6.04 16.62 -1.61
CA LEU A 96 5.76 17.92 -2.24
C LEU A 96 4.26 18.18 -2.48
N VAL A 97 3.44 17.13 -2.56
CA VAL A 97 1.99 17.25 -2.72
C VAL A 97 1.25 17.17 -1.38
N LEU A 98 1.61 16.19 -0.52
CA LEU A 98 0.91 15.94 0.74
C LEU A 98 1.21 17.00 1.79
N VAL A 99 2.45 17.48 1.92
CA VAL A 99 2.82 18.45 2.96
C VAL A 99 2.09 19.79 2.80
N PRO A 100 2.05 20.42 1.61
CA PRO A 100 1.27 21.64 1.41
C PRO A 100 -0.23 21.41 1.61
N LEU A 101 -0.75 20.25 1.19
CA LEU A 101 -2.14 19.88 1.39
C LEU A 101 -2.49 19.75 2.88
N ALA A 102 -1.63 19.11 3.66
CA ALA A 102 -1.75 18.95 5.11
C ALA A 102 -1.72 20.31 5.82
N ALA A 103 -0.73 21.14 5.47
CA ALA A 103 -0.56 22.48 6.02
C ALA A 103 -1.79 23.35 5.75
N TRP A 104 -2.33 23.30 4.53
CA TRP A 104 -3.55 24.00 4.16
C TRP A 104 -4.78 23.47 4.91
N TRP A 105 -5.00 22.15 4.93
CA TRP A 105 -6.18 21.55 5.56
C TRP A 105 -6.21 21.74 7.07
N LEU A 106 -5.07 21.56 7.73
CA LEU A 106 -4.95 21.67 9.18
C LEU A 106 -4.66 23.09 9.66
N SER A 107 -4.36 24.02 8.74
CA SER A 107 -3.91 25.38 9.06
C SER A 107 -2.69 25.39 10.00
N ILE A 108 -1.72 24.52 9.70
CA ILE A 108 -0.45 24.36 10.43
C ILE A 108 0.73 24.80 9.56
N GLY A 109 1.90 24.98 10.15
CA GLY A 109 3.11 25.33 9.41
C GLY A 109 3.58 24.18 8.49
N LEU A 110 4.33 24.52 7.42
CA LEU A 110 4.91 23.50 6.52
C LEU A 110 5.85 22.53 7.23
N LEU A 111 6.59 23.01 8.24
CA LEU A 111 7.47 22.15 9.04
C LEU A 111 6.67 21.15 9.88
N GLU A 112 5.58 21.60 10.50
CA GLU A 112 4.68 20.74 11.30
C GLU A 112 4.01 19.70 10.41
N ALA A 113 3.53 20.12 9.23
CA ALA A 113 2.99 19.22 8.22
C ALA A 113 4.02 18.20 7.71
N PHE A 114 5.28 18.60 7.53
CA PHE A 114 6.36 17.69 7.15
C PHE A 114 6.68 16.67 8.24
N VAL A 115 6.71 17.09 9.51
CA VAL A 115 6.88 16.18 10.66
C VAL A 115 5.69 15.23 10.77
N LEU A 116 4.47 15.71 10.52
CA LEU A 116 3.27 14.87 10.46
C LEU A 116 3.38 13.82 9.36
N ASP A 117 3.85 14.20 8.17
CA ASP A 117 4.04 13.28 7.04
C ASP A 117 5.06 12.19 7.35
N ILE A 118 6.20 12.54 7.97
CA ILE A 118 7.18 11.55 8.46
C ILE A 118 6.56 10.64 9.53
N GLY A 119 5.81 11.20 10.48
CA GLY A 119 5.13 10.43 11.51
C GLY A 119 4.12 9.44 10.94
N LEU A 120 3.39 9.87 9.91
CA LEU A 120 2.43 9.05 9.18
C LEU A 120 3.14 7.94 8.42
N LEU A 121 4.23 8.24 7.71
CA LEU A 121 5.05 7.27 6.98
C LEU A 121 5.60 6.19 7.92
N LEU A 122 6.19 6.60 9.04
CA LEU A 122 6.73 5.69 10.06
C LEU A 122 5.65 4.85 10.73
N PHE A 123 4.42 5.34 10.82
CA PHE A 123 3.27 4.58 11.30
C PHE A 123 2.74 3.58 10.26
N PHE A 124 2.63 4.00 9.01
CA PHE A 124 2.08 3.16 7.92
C PHE A 124 3.00 2.03 7.49
N LEU A 125 4.33 2.20 7.56
CA LEU A 125 5.28 1.14 7.22
C LEU A 125 5.09 -0.16 8.03
N PRO A 126 5.15 -0.14 9.37
CA PRO A 126 4.91 -1.34 10.17
C PRO A 126 3.46 -1.82 10.05
N TYR A 127 2.49 -0.90 9.96
CA TYR A 127 1.07 -1.26 9.75
C TYR A 127 0.89 -2.08 8.47
N THR A 128 1.47 -1.63 7.36
CA THR A 128 1.36 -2.30 6.06
C THR A 128 2.04 -3.65 6.08
N LEU A 129 3.21 -3.76 6.72
CA LEU A 129 3.91 -5.03 6.92
C LEU A 129 3.03 -6.03 7.68
N ILE A 130 2.45 -5.62 8.81
CA ILE A 130 1.61 -6.46 9.66
C ILE A 130 0.33 -6.85 8.93
N PHE A 131 -0.33 -5.91 8.25
CA PHE A 131 -1.56 -6.18 7.51
C PHE A 131 -1.32 -7.17 6.37
N ASN A 132 -0.26 -6.96 5.58
CA ASN A 132 0.10 -7.88 4.51
C ASN A 132 0.42 -9.28 5.05
N TRP A 133 1.20 -9.36 6.12
CA TRP A 133 1.52 -10.65 6.77
C TRP A 133 0.27 -11.35 7.32
N ALA A 134 -0.62 -10.62 7.98
CA ALA A 134 -1.87 -11.16 8.51
C ALA A 134 -2.80 -11.65 7.39
N TYR A 135 -2.93 -10.88 6.31
CA TYR A 135 -3.74 -11.26 5.15
C TYR A 135 -3.19 -12.51 4.46
N ASP A 136 -1.87 -12.58 4.23
CA ASP A 136 -1.23 -13.73 3.61
C ASP A 136 -1.33 -14.98 4.49
N THR A 137 -1.20 -14.83 5.81
CA THR A 137 -1.38 -15.93 6.78
C THR A 137 -2.83 -16.43 6.81
N LEU A 138 -3.80 -15.53 6.81
CA LEU A 138 -5.22 -15.87 6.78
C LEU A 138 -5.59 -16.58 5.47
N ARG A 139 -5.08 -16.09 4.34
CA ARG A 139 -5.26 -16.70 3.02
C ARG A 139 -4.62 -18.08 2.95
N ALA A 140 -3.42 -18.26 3.49
CA ALA A 140 -2.76 -19.57 3.55
C ALA A 140 -3.61 -20.58 4.33
N ARG A 141 -4.20 -20.19 5.47
CA ARG A 141 -5.09 -21.04 6.26
C ARG A 141 -6.44 -21.34 5.59
N LEU A 142 -6.96 -20.41 4.78
CA LEU A 142 -8.20 -20.61 4.03
C LEU A 142 -8.00 -21.45 2.76
N MET A 143 -6.78 -21.48 2.20
CA MET A 143 -6.41 -22.27 1.01
C MET A 143 -5.76 -23.62 1.36
N GLU A 144 -5.65 -23.99 2.64
CA GLU A 144 -5.49 -25.38 3.05
C GLU A 144 -6.78 -26.16 2.73
N GLU A 145 -7.05 -26.39 1.44
CA GLU A 145 -7.90 -27.49 1.02
C GLU A 145 -7.23 -28.78 1.54
N PRO A 146 -7.95 -29.70 2.20
CA PRO A 146 -7.40 -30.97 2.59
C PRO A 146 -6.89 -31.64 1.32
N ALA A 147 -5.58 -31.85 1.24
CA ALA A 147 -4.96 -32.57 0.13
C ALA A 147 -5.74 -33.88 -0.06
N VAL A 148 -6.50 -33.97 -1.16
CA VAL A 148 -7.13 -35.20 -1.60
C VAL A 148 -6.00 -36.20 -1.78
N ARG A 149 -5.85 -37.11 -0.81
CA ARG A 149 -4.92 -38.24 -0.93
C ARG A 149 -5.38 -39.04 -2.16
N PRO A 150 -4.55 -39.21 -3.20
CA PRO A 150 -4.84 -40.20 -4.21
C PRO A 150 -4.68 -41.56 -3.52
N SER A 151 -5.80 -42.13 -3.09
CA SER A 151 -5.94 -43.55 -2.87
C SER A 151 -5.73 -44.27 -4.21
N GLU A 152 -4.95 -45.35 -4.17
CA GLU A 152 -4.99 -46.48 -5.10
C GLU A 152 -4.41 -46.27 -6.52
N CYS A 153 -3.08 -46.46 -6.67
CA CYS A 153 -2.51 -46.96 -7.93
C CYS A 153 -1.17 -47.69 -7.73
N SER A 154 -1.13 -48.72 -6.88
CA SER A 154 0.05 -49.60 -6.77
C SER A 154 -0.30 -51.02 -6.29
N ALA A 155 -1.29 -51.67 -6.90
CA ALA A 155 -1.61 -53.07 -6.64
C ALA A 155 -1.82 -53.89 -7.93
N LEU A 156 -1.14 -53.52 -9.02
CA LEU A 156 -1.01 -54.34 -10.22
C LEU A 156 0.45 -54.39 -10.68
N ARG A 157 1.30 -54.99 -9.85
CA ARG A 157 2.59 -55.53 -10.30
C ARG A 157 3.00 -56.73 -9.47
#